data_AF-A0A448VJ33-F1
#
_entry.id   AF-A0A448VJ33-F1
#
_cell.length_a   1.000
_cell.length_b   1.000
_cell.length_c   1.000
_cell.angle_alpha   90.00
_cell.angle_beta   90.00
_cell.angle_gamma   90.00
#
_symmetry.space_group_name_H-M   'P 1'
#
loop_
_entity.id
_entity.type
_entity.pdbx_description
1 polymer ?
#
loop_
_entity_poly.entity_id
_entity_poly.type
_entity_poly.pdbx_seq_one_letter_code
_entity_poly.pdbx_strand_id
1 'polypeptide(L)'
;MKWVTLVLTFFLALFQYNLWLSKGGWYDMWELQSQAKEQEEKNRALTLRNETLAAEIHDLTHGQEAIAEIARVDLGYIQSGETYYRLVRKQ
;
A
#
# COMPACT_ATOMS: atom_id res chain seq x y z
N MET A 1 15.47 -29.58 -55.18
CA MET A 1 16.36 -28.64 -54.45
C MET A 1 15.67 -27.32 -54.07
N LYS A 2 15.14 -26.53 -55.01
CA LYS A 2 14.51 -25.20 -54.73
C LYS A 2 13.24 -25.21 -53.86
N TRP A 3 12.51 -26.31 -53.80
CA TRP A 3 11.28 -26.41 -53.00
C TRP A 3 11.56 -26.60 -51.51
N VAL A 4 12.64 -27.29 -51.17
CA VAL A 4 13.06 -27.49 -49.77
C VAL A 4 13.46 -26.15 -49.15
N THR A 5 14.16 -25.30 -49.90
CA THR A 5 14.50 -23.94 -49.45
C THR A 5 13.27 -23.06 -49.24
N LEU A 6 12.24 -23.22 -50.08
CA LEU A 6 10.97 -22.47 -49.96
C LEU A 6 10.21 -22.86 -48.69
N VAL A 7 10.10 -24.16 -48.43
CA VAL A 7 9.46 -24.69 -47.22
C VAL A 7 10.22 -24.25 -45.97
N LEU A 8 11.55 -24.33 -46.00
CA LEU A 8 12.38 -23.93 -44.86
C LEU A 8 12.27 -22.43 -44.57
N THR A 9 12.26 -21.58 -45.60
CA THR A 9 12.04 -20.14 -45.45
C THR A 9 10.64 -19.83 -44.92
N PHE A 10 9.62 -20.58 -45.36
CA PHE A 10 8.25 -20.41 -44.85
C PHE A 10 8.15 -20.73 -43.35
N PHE A 11 8.73 -21.85 -42.91
CA PHE A 11 8.80 -22.18 -41.49
C PHE A 11 9.62 -21.18 -40.68
N LEU A 12 10.72 -20.70 -41.26
CA LEU A 12 11.54 -19.65 -40.64
C LEU A 12 10.74 -18.37 -40.44
N ALA A 13 10.01 -17.91 -41.47
CA ALA A 13 9.16 -16.73 -41.40
C ALA A 13 8.02 -16.88 -40.37
N LEU A 14 7.40 -18.07 -40.30
CA LEU A 14 6.41 -18.40 -39.28
C LEU A 14 6.98 -18.27 -37.86
N PHE A 15 8.20 -18.77 -37.65
CA PHE A 15 8.87 -18.71 -36.34
C PHE A 15 9.28 -17.27 -35.98
N GLN A 16 9.78 -16.50 -36.95
CA GLN A 16 10.09 -15.08 -36.78
C GLN A 16 8.83 -14.28 -36.44
N TYR A 17 7.71 -14.56 -37.10
CA TYR A 17 6.42 -13.92 -36.82
C TYR A 17 5.89 -14.31 -35.43
N ASN A 18 6.02 -15.58 -35.05
CA ASN A 18 5.68 -16.02 -33.70
C ASN A 18 6.54 -15.31 -32.65
N LEU A 19 7.84 -15.10 -32.89
CA LEU A 19 8.69 -14.36 -31.95
C LEU A 19 8.31 -12.88 -31.82
N TRP A 20 7.75 -12.27 -32.86
CA TRP A 20 7.27 -10.89 -32.80
C TRP A 20 5.89 -10.76 -32.13
N LEU A 21 5.05 -11.81 -32.19
CA LEU A 21 3.68 -11.81 -31.64
C LEU A 21 3.47 -12.71 -30.40
N SER A 22 4.45 -13.50 -29.98
CA SER A 22 4.31 -14.41 -28.85
C SER A 22 4.52 -13.66 -27.53
N LYS A 23 3.58 -13.89 -26.60
CA LYS A 23 3.56 -13.57 -25.17
C LYS A 23 4.84 -12.86 -24.67
N GLY A 24 4.84 -11.53 -24.74
CA GLY A 24 6.02 -10.68 -24.48
C GLY A 24 6.44 -9.75 -25.63
N GLY A 25 5.70 -9.73 -26.74
CA GLY A 25 5.88 -8.73 -27.81
C GLY A 25 5.57 -7.30 -27.35
N TRP A 26 5.99 -6.30 -28.14
CA TRP A 26 5.86 -4.86 -27.84
C TRP A 26 4.46 -4.40 -27.39
N TYR A 27 3.41 -5.10 -27.83
CA TYR A 27 2.02 -4.81 -27.48
C TYR A 27 1.67 -5.18 -26.03
N ASP A 28 2.09 -6.37 -25.54
CA ASP A 28 1.81 -6.82 -24.17
C ASP A 28 2.51 -5.93 -23.14
N MET A 29 3.72 -5.45 -23.45
CA MET A 29 4.48 -4.58 -22.55
C MET A 29 3.77 -3.24 -22.35
N TRP A 30 3.12 -2.71 -23.38
CA TRP A 30 2.42 -1.42 -23.28
C TRP A 30 1.15 -1.53 -22.42
N GLU A 31 0.42 -2.64 -22.56
CA GLU A 31 -0.77 -2.90 -21.76
C GLU A 31 -0.42 -3.20 -20.29
N LEU A 32 0.60 -4.05 -20.03
CA LEU A 32 1.08 -4.28 -18.66
C LEU A 32 1.64 -3.01 -18.02
N GLN A 33 2.36 -2.18 -18.77
CA GLN A 33 2.92 -0.93 -18.25
C GLN A 33 1.82 0.11 -17.96
N SER A 34 0.76 0.13 -18.76
CA SER A 34 -0.42 0.96 -18.49
C SER A 34 -1.15 0.52 -17.23
N GLN A 35 -1.40 -0.78 -17.07
CA GLN A 35 -2.05 -1.33 -15.86
C GLN A 35 -1.19 -1.12 -14.60
N ALA A 36 0.14 -1.27 -14.71
CA ALA A 36 1.06 -1.00 -13.61
C ALA A 36 1.01 0.47 -13.16
N LYS A 37 0.99 1.42 -14.11
CA LYS A 37 0.87 2.85 -13.81
C LYS A 37 -0.45 3.20 -13.14
N GLU A 38 -1.57 2.68 -13.64
CA GLU A 38 -2.88 2.93 -13.06
C GLU A 38 -2.96 2.39 -11.62
N GLN A 39 -2.38 1.22 -11.37
CA GLN A 39 -2.34 0.62 -10.04
C GLN A 39 -1.41 1.39 -9.09
N GLU A 40 -0.29 1.91 -9.59
CA GLU A 40 0.63 2.75 -8.81
C GLU A 40 -0.03 4.06 -8.37
N GLU A 41 -0.77 4.73 -9.25
CA GLU A 41 -1.51 5.95 -8.90
C GLU A 41 -2.58 5.69 -7.83
N LYS A 42 -3.35 4.59 -7.97
CA LYS A 42 -4.33 4.18 -6.95
C LYS A 42 -3.66 3.89 -5.61
N ASN A 43 -2.53 3.18 -5.63
CA ASN A 43 -1.79 2.83 -4.42
C ASN A 43 -1.24 4.08 -3.73
N ARG A 44 -0.73 5.04 -4.49
CA ARG A 44 -0.25 6.32 -3.96
C ARG A 44 -1.37 7.12 -3.28
N ALA A 45 -2.55 7.17 -3.88
CA ALA A 45 -3.72 7.83 -3.28
C ALA A 45 -4.16 7.14 -1.97
N LEU A 46 -4.16 5.80 -1.93
CA LEU A 46 -4.50 5.03 -0.74
C LEU A 46 -3.46 5.20 0.38
N THR A 47 -2.17 5.23 0.03
CA THR A 47 -1.08 5.46 0.98
C THR A 47 -1.21 6.82 1.64
N LEU A 48 -1.45 7.88 0.86
CA LEU A 48 -1.65 9.23 1.40
C LEU A 48 -2.84 9.28 2.37
N ARG A 49 -3.96 8.64 2.03
CA ARG A 49 -5.14 8.58 2.90
C ARG A 49 -4.85 7.81 4.20
N ASN A 50 -4.13 6.69 4.10
CA ASN A 50 -3.73 5.92 5.29
C ASN A 50 -2.82 6.74 6.21
N GLU A 51 -1.87 7.50 5.66
CA GLU A 51 -1.04 8.40 6.45
C GLU A 51 -1.86 9.47 7.17
N THR A 52 -2.84 10.08 6.48
CA THR A 52 -3.73 11.06 7.13
C THR A 52 -4.57 10.45 8.24
N LEU A 53 -5.11 9.25 8.03
CA LEU A 53 -5.93 8.56 9.03
C LEU A 53 -5.08 8.10 10.22
N ALA A 54 -3.86 7.65 9.99
CA ALA A 54 -2.93 7.28 11.05
C ALA A 54 -2.56 8.50 11.92
N ALA A 55 -2.34 9.66 11.30
CA ALA A 55 -2.10 10.91 12.02
C ALA A 55 -3.33 11.34 12.83
N GLU A 56 -4.54 11.20 12.28
CA GLU A 56 -5.80 11.52 12.96
C GLU A 56 -6.06 10.59 14.15
N ILE A 57 -5.81 9.28 14.01
CA ILE A 57 -5.90 8.32 15.13
C ILE A 57 -4.89 8.67 16.21
N HIS A 58 -3.65 9.01 15.82
CA HIS A 58 -2.62 9.40 16.77
C HIS A 58 -3.02 10.65 17.55
N ASP A 59 -3.53 11.69 16.87
CA ASP A 59 -4.01 12.92 17.49
C ASP A 59 -5.22 12.68 18.41
N LEU A 60 -6.20 11.89 17.97
CA LEU A 60 -7.35 11.51 18.80
C LEU A 60 -6.96 10.73 20.05
N THR A 61 -5.93 9.90 19.97
CA THR A 61 -5.44 9.11 21.11
C THR A 61 -4.69 10.01 22.10
N HIS A 62 -3.78 10.86 21.60
CA HIS A 62 -3.04 11.81 22.44
C HIS A 62 -3.96 12.88 23.06
N GLY A 63 -4.97 13.34 22.31
CA GLY A 63 -5.99 14.25 22.81
C GLY A 63 -6.84 13.62 23.93
N GLN A 64 -7.20 12.35 23.80
CA GLN A 64 -7.90 11.62 24.87
C GLN A 64 -7.03 11.40 26.11
N GLU A 65 -5.75 11.09 25.93
CA GLU A 65 -4.80 10.98 27.05
C GLU A 65 -4.64 12.32 27.78
N ALA A 66 -4.53 13.42 27.05
CA ALA A 66 -4.45 14.77 27.63
C ALA A 66 -5.71 15.14 28.43
N ILE A 67 -6.90 14.81 27.92
CA ILE A 67 -8.17 15.03 28.63
C ILE A 67 -8.26 14.13 29.87
N ALA A 68 -7.82 12.87 29.79
CA ALA A 68 -7.78 11.96 30.92
C ALA A 68 -6.82 12.44 32.01
N GLU A 69 -5.68 13.03 31.65
CA GLU A 69 -4.74 13.66 32.58
C GLU A 69 -5.40 14.82 33.34
N ILE A 70 -6.08 15.73 32.64
CA ILE A 70 -6.82 16.84 33.27
C ILE A 70 -7.91 16.30 34.19
N ALA A 71 -8.70 15.33 33.75
CA ALA A 71 -9.74 14.72 34.57
C ALA A 71 -9.16 14.04 35.83
N ARG A 72 -8.02 13.36 35.72
CA ARG A 72 -7.34 12.72 36.86
C ARG A 72 -6.80 13.75 37.86
N VAL A 73 -6.19 14.84 37.38
CA VAL A 73 -5.57 15.86 38.24
C VAL A 73 -6.60 16.78 38.88
N ASP A 74 -7.54 17.31 38.11
CA ASP A 74 -8.47 18.37 38.58
C ASP A 74 -9.76 17.80 39.16
N LEU A 75 -10.28 16.70 38.60
CA LEU A 75 -11.56 16.12 39.00
C LEU A 75 -11.41 14.85 39.84
N GLY A 76 -10.18 14.36 40.04
CA GLY A 76 -9.92 13.10 40.73
C GLY A 76 -10.55 11.91 40.02
N TYR A 77 -10.71 11.98 38.70
CA TYR A 77 -11.26 10.89 37.89
C TYR A 77 -10.37 9.65 37.99
N ILE A 78 -10.99 8.50 38.27
CA ILE A 78 -10.32 7.19 38.34
C ILE A 78 -11.15 6.24 37.48
N GLN A 79 -10.52 5.60 36.50
CA GLN A 79 -11.23 4.67 35.61
C GLN A 79 -11.53 3.35 36.33
N SER A 80 -12.62 2.66 35.96
CA SER A 80 -12.99 1.40 36.61
C SER A 80 -11.88 0.35 36.46
N GLY A 81 -11.34 -0.13 37.58
CA GLY A 81 -10.22 -1.07 37.60
C GLY A 81 -8.85 -0.45 37.90
N GLU A 82 -8.75 0.88 37.98
CA GLU A 82 -7.53 1.57 38.43
C GLU A 82 -7.48 1.67 39.97
N THR A 83 -6.28 1.54 40.54
CA THR A 83 -6.04 1.73 41.98
C THR A 83 -5.32 3.06 42.21
N TYR A 84 -6.00 4.00 42.88
CA TYR A 84 -5.43 5.31 43.20
C TYR A 84 -4.59 5.29 44.47
N TYR A 85 -3.35 5.76 44.38
CA TYR A 85 -2.44 5.90 45.52
C TYR A 85 -2.18 7.37 45.83
N ARG A 86 -2.55 7.83 47.03
CA ARG A 86 -2.22 9.16 47.53
C ARG A 86 -1.04 9.08 48.50
N LEU A 87 0.14 9.49 48.03
CA LEU A 87 1.34 9.58 48.86
C LEU A 87 1.25 10.79 49.78
N VAL A 88 0.85 10.59 51.04
CA VAL A 88 0.87 11.66 52.05
C VAL A 88 2.23 11.63 52.74
N ARG A 89 3.07 12.65 52.48
CA ARG A 89 4.35 12.77 53.18
C ARG A 89 4.08 13.09 54.65
N LYS A 90 4.54 12.24 55.56
CA LYS A 90 4.45 12.48 57.00
C LYS A 90 5.39 13.66 57.32
N GLN A 91 4.81 14.77 57.77
CA GLN A 91 5.57 15.92 58.29
C GLN A 91 6.38 15.51 59.52
#